data_AF-A0A8T4E845-F1
#
_entry.id   AF-A0A8T4E845-F1
#
_cell.length_a   1.000
_cell.length_b   1.000
_cell.length_c   1.000
_cell.angle_alpha   90.00
_cell.angle_beta   90.00
_cell.angle_gamma   90.00
#
_symmetry.space_group_name_H-M   'P 1'
#
loop_
_entity.id
_entity.type
_entity.pdbx_description
1 polymer ?
#
loop_
_entity_poly.entity_id
_entity_poly.type
_entity_poly.pdbx_seq_one_letter_code
_entity_poly.pdbx_strand_id
1 'polypeptide(L)' 'MIVYIYDLKSTIKDYNRLKRNFYYYLNKYGYNQYFRDTKSVLVVPDDMERAMDSFFADFKKFVVGYKIRTDSIEELE' A
#
# COMPACT_ATOMS: atom_id res chain seq x y z
N MET A 1 14.08 5.24 3.44
CA MET A 1 12.79 4.51 3.61
C MET A 1 11.81 4.97 2.53
N ILE A 2 10.79 4.17 2.26
CA ILE A 2 9.81 4.48 1.21
C ILE A 2 8.40 4.43 1.79
N VAL A 3 7.65 5.50 1.53
CA VAL A 3 6.24 5.63 1.91
C VAL A 3 5.40 5.43 0.66
N TYR A 4 4.51 4.44 0.73
CA TYR A 4 3.46 4.21 -0.26
C TYR A 4 2.14 4.70 0.30
N ILE A 5 1.54 5.69 -0.36
CA ILE A 5 0.19 6.18 -0.05
C ILE A 5 -0.72 5.69 -1.15
N TYR A 6 -1.85 5.07 -0.83
CA TYR A 6 -2.71 4.49 -1.84
C TYR A 6 -4.20 4.60 -1.54
N ASP A 7 -4.98 4.58 -2.60
CA ASP A 7 -6.43 4.54 -2.56
C ASP A 7 -7.00 3.53 -3.58
N LEU A 8 -8.14 2.92 -3.25
CA LEU A 8 -8.82 1.92 -4.07
C LEU A 8 -9.82 2.59 -5.02
N LYS A 9 -9.44 2.71 -6.28
CA LYS A 9 -10.33 3.21 -7.34
C LYS A 9 -11.30 2.10 -7.76
N SER A 10 -12.54 2.19 -7.27
CA SER A 10 -13.60 1.24 -7.66
C SER A 10 -15.01 1.83 -7.54
N THR A 11 -15.98 1.13 -8.14
CA THR A 11 -17.40 1.41 -7.91
C THR A 11 -17.80 0.91 -6.52
N ILE A 12 -18.87 1.49 -5.94
CA ILE A 12 -19.39 1.06 -4.62
C ILE A 12 -19.66 -0.45 -4.57
N LYS A 13 -20.15 -1.03 -5.68
CA LYS A 13 -20.46 -2.46 -5.79
C LYS A 13 -19.22 -3.35 -5.68
N ASP A 14 -18.09 -2.91 -6.24
CA ASP A 14 -16.86 -3.71 -6.29
C ASP A 14 -15.88 -3.40 -5.16
N TYR A 15 -16.06 -2.27 -4.48
CA TYR A 15 -15.15 -1.76 -3.45
C TYR A 15 -14.81 -2.81 -2.40
N ASN A 16 -15.82 -3.43 -1.76
CA ASN A 16 -15.59 -4.40 -0.69
C ASN A 16 -14.93 -5.70 -1.16
N ARG A 17 -15.09 -6.06 -2.44
CA ARG A 17 -14.43 -7.23 -3.03
C ARG A 17 -12.97 -6.93 -3.31
N LEU A 18 -12.69 -5.79 -3.95
CA LEU A 18 -11.33 -5.35 -4.28
C LEU A 18 -10.52 -5.07 -3.01
N LYS A 19 -11.13 -4.44 -2.01
CA LYS A 19 -10.56 -4.23 -0.69
C LYS A 19 -10.13 -5.54 -0.03
N ARG A 20 -11.01 -6.55 -0.03
CA ARG A 20 -10.70 -7.88 0.53
C ARG A 20 -9.57 -8.56 -0.22
N ASN A 21 -9.59 -8.52 -1.56
CA ASN A 21 -8.53 -9.11 -2.36
C ASN A 21 -7.18 -8.42 -2.10
N PHE A 22 -7.15 -7.08 -2.10
CA PHE A 22 -5.94 -6.31 -1.82
C PHE A 22 -5.33 -6.68 -0.47
N TYR A 23 -6.12 -6.61 0.62
CA TYR A 23 -5.59 -6.95 1.95
C TYR A 23 -5.28 -8.44 2.11
N TYR A 24 -5.99 -9.34 1.42
CA TYR A 24 -5.65 -10.75 1.40
C TYR A 24 -4.26 -10.98 0.83
N TYR A 25 -3.95 -10.41 -0.34
CA TYR A 25 -2.62 -10.55 -0.95
C TYR A 25 -1.55 -9.85 -0.11
N LEU A 26 -1.84 -8.65 0.38
CA LEU A 26 -0.92 -7.90 1.22
C LEU A 26 -0.55 -8.68 2.51
N ASN A 27 -1.51 -9.35 3.13
CA ASN A 27 -1.26 -10.26 4.26
C ASN A 27 -0.53 -11.54 3.83
N LYS A 28 -0.92 -12.13 2.70
CA LYS A 28 -0.29 -13.36 2.15
C LYS A 28 1.20 -13.17 1.87
N TYR A 29 1.61 -11.98 1.43
CA TYR A 29 3.00 -11.63 1.20
C TYR A 29 3.72 -11.11 2.47
N GLY A 30 3.04 -11.03 3.61
CA GLY A 30 3.61 -10.52 4.86
C GLY A 30 3.86 -9.01 4.87
N TYR A 31 3.25 -8.25 3.96
CA TYR A 31 3.44 -6.80 3.84
C TYR A 31 2.59 -5.99 4.82
N ASN A 32 1.69 -6.65 5.56
CA ASN A 32 0.84 -6.03 6.57
C ASN A 32 1.63 -5.47 7.76
N GLN A 33 2.83 -5.99 8.02
CA GLN A 33 3.73 -5.47 9.04
C GLN A 33 4.22 -4.04 8.76
N TYR A 34 4.08 -3.56 7.52
CA TYR A 34 4.51 -2.22 7.10
C TYR A 34 3.41 -1.16 7.20
N PHE A 35 2.24 -1.49 7.74
CA PHE A 35 1.19 -0.50 7.97
C PHE A 35 1.59 0.48 9.06
N ARG A 36 1.38 1.77 8.78
CA ARG A 36 1.53 2.85 9.77
C ARG A 36 0.15 3.35 10.17
N ASP A 37 -0.47 2.69 11.15
CA ASP A 37 -1.78 2.93 11.83
C ASP A 37 -3.04 3.15 10.95
N THR A 38 -2.85 3.40 9.67
CA THR A 38 -3.85 3.69 8.66
C THR A 38 -3.77 2.63 7.58
N LYS A 39 -4.94 2.23 7.05
CA LYS A 39 -5.02 1.16 6.05
C LYS A 39 -4.72 1.62 4.63
N SER A 40 -4.10 2.80 4.46
CA SER A 40 -3.82 3.45 3.17
C SER A 40 -2.37 3.95 3.06
N VAL A 41 -1.56 3.71 4.08
CA VAL A 41 -0.14 4.08 4.10
C VAL A 41 0.69 2.87 4.49
N LEU A 42 1.69 2.55 3.66
CA LEU A 42 2.73 1.57 3.97
C LEU A 42 4.07 2.27 4.05
N VAL A 43 4.85 1.95 5.08
CA VAL A 43 6.24 2.42 5.23
C VAL A 43 7.14 1.20 5.16
N VAL A 44 7.93 1.13 4.08
CA VAL A 44 8.81 -0.02 3.81
C VAL A 44 10.28 0.40 3.82
N PRO A 45 11.19 -0.51 4.19
CA PRO A 45 12.62 -0.27 4.01
C PRO A 45 12.99 -0.24 2.52
N ASP A 46 14.13 0.37 2.19
CA ASP A 46 14.53 0.65 0.81
C ASP A 46 14.80 -0.63 -0.01
N ASP A 47 15.21 -1.72 0.64
CA ASP A 47 15.43 -3.03 0.00
C ASP A 47 14.15 -3.68 -0.52
N MET A 48 12.99 -3.30 0.04
CA MET A 48 11.67 -3.80 -0.35
C MET A 48 11.04 -3.03 -1.52
N GLU A 49 11.68 -1.97 -2.03
CA GLU A 49 11.14 -1.11 -3.08
C GLU A 49 10.64 -1.89 -4.29
N ARG A 50 11.49 -2.78 -4.83
CA ARG A 50 11.14 -3.55 -6.05
C ARG A 50 9.98 -4.50 -5.82
N ALA A 51 9.91 -5.12 -4.65
CA ALA A 51 8.85 -6.03 -4.28
C ALA A 51 7.52 -5.28 -4.15
N MET A 52 7.55 -4.10 -3.55
CA MET A 52 6.38 -3.25 -3.35
C MET A 52 5.90 -2.60 -4.65
N ASP A 53 6.82 -2.11 -5.48
CA ASP A 53 6.50 -1.61 -6.82
C ASP A 53 5.84 -2.68 -7.69
N SER A 54 6.32 -3.92 -7.62
CA SER A 54 5.72 -5.06 -8.32
C SER A 54 4.32 -5.37 -7.77
N PHE A 55 4.15 -5.37 -6.45
CA PHE A 55 2.85 -5.53 -5.81
C PHE A 55 1.85 -4.47 -6.28
N PHE A 56 2.19 -3.18 -6.26
CA PHE A 56 1.26 -2.14 -6.73
C PHE A 56 1.00 -2.22 -8.24
N ALA A 57 1.96 -2.69 -9.04
CA ALA A 57 1.77 -2.89 -10.48
C ALA A 57 0.67 -3.92 -10.80
N ASP A 58 0.56 -4.99 -10.01
CA ASP A 58 -0.50 -6.01 -10.14
C ASP A 58 -1.89 -5.43 -9.85
N PHE A 59 -1.95 -4.35 -9.07
CA PHE A 59 -3.19 -3.73 -8.61
C PHE A 59 -3.47 -2.38 -9.31
N LYS A 60 -2.62 -1.94 -10.25
CA LYS A 60 -2.68 -0.61 -10.89
C LYS A 60 -4.01 -0.23 -11.54
N LYS A 61 -4.83 -1.23 -11.90
CA LYS A 61 -6.15 -0.99 -12.51
C LYS A 61 -7.19 -0.48 -11.50
N PHE A 62 -6.97 -0.74 -10.22
CA PHE A 62 -7.94 -0.51 -9.15
C PHE A 62 -7.33 0.11 -7.90
N VAL A 63 -6.02 0.36 -7.91
CA VAL A 63 -5.31 1.11 -6.88
C VAL A 63 -4.61 2.29 -7.55
N VAL A 64 -4.79 3.47 -6.97
CA VAL A 64 -3.95 4.64 -7.25
C VAL A 64 -2.94 4.72 -6.11
N GLY A 65 -1.65 4.71 -6.45
CA GLY A 65 -0.57 4.75 -5.47
C GLY A 65 0.37 5.92 -5.75
N TYR A 66 0.88 6.52 -4.68
CA TYR A 66 1.94 7.50 -4.68
C TYR A 66 3.12 6.93 -3.88
N LYS A 67 4.33 7.17 -4.37
CA LYS A 67 5.58 6.73 -3.74
C LYS A 67 6.41 7.94 -3.35
N ILE A 68 6.84 7.99 -2.10
CA ILE A 68 7.70 9.04 -1.56
C ILE A 68 8.91 8.38 -0.93
N ARG A 69 10.11 8.82 -1.29
CA ARG A 69 11.35 8.43 -0.60
C ARG A 69 11.69 9.52 0.42
N THR A 70 11.95 9.11 1.65
CA THR A 70 12.29 10.02 2.75
C THR A 70 13.29 9.38 3.71
N ASP A 71 14.00 10.23 4.44
CA ASP A 71 14.93 9.83 5.50
C ASP A 71 14.23 9.72 6.86
N SER A 72 13.16 10.49 7.07
CA SER A 72 12.38 10.50 8.31
C SER A 72 10.89 10.69 8.04
N ILE A 73 10.06 10.31 9.03
CA ILE A 73 8.62 10.60 9.05
C ILE A 73 8.29 11.14 10.43
N GLU A 74 7.67 12.31 10.48
CA GLU A 74 7.14 12.91 11.69
C GLU A 74 5.62 12.65 11.77
N GLU A 75 5.11 12.46 12.97
CA GLU A 75 3.69 12.44 13.26
C GLU A 75 3.36 13.72 14.02
N LEU A 76 2.38 14.48 13.52
CA LEU A 76 1.94 15.71 14.15
C LEU A 76 0.80 15.36 15.12
N GLU A 77 0.99 15.71 16.39
CA GLU A 77 -0.06 15.62 17.43
C GLU A 77 -1.03 16.81 17.40
#